data_AF-A0A6J4V121-F1
#
_entry.id   AF-A0A6J4V121-F1
#
_cell.length_a   1.000
_cell.length_b   1.000
_cell.length_c   1.000
_cell.angle_alpha   90.00
_cell.angle_beta   90.00
_cell.angle_gamma   90.00
#
_symmetry.space_group_name_H-M   'P 1'
#
loop_
_entity.id
_entity.type
_entity.pdbx_description
1 polymer ?
#
loop_
_entity_poly.entity_id
_entity_poly.type
_entity_poly.pdbx_seq_one_letter_code
_entity_poly.pdbx_strand_id
1 'polypeptide(L)'
;MDASEMRELLEGYLAELDWANGATKDDIMGKLANRDDALRTMVNEYLAEGSYPDPAAVLTVLPAQAWQDAQGDTWRGPEGLLAEDADSHYRESAAGRGAPGGG
;
A
#
# COMPACT_ATOMS: atom_id res chain seq x y z
N MET A 1 -6.28 -16.96 1.07
CA MET A 1 -5.30 -16.37 0.16
C MET A 1 -4.17 -15.88 1.04
N ASP A 2 -2.98 -16.45 0.90
CA ASP A 2 -1.85 -16.17 1.79
C ASP A 2 -1.13 -14.87 1.39
N ALA A 3 -0.34 -14.29 2.30
CA ALA A 3 0.42 -13.04 2.05
C ALA A 3 1.31 -13.16 0.82
N SER A 4 1.96 -14.31 0.70
CA SER A 4 2.85 -14.66 -0.40
C SER A 4 2.08 -14.72 -1.72
N GLU A 5 0.90 -15.34 -1.72
CA GLU A 5 0.04 -15.50 -2.90
C GLU A 5 -0.47 -14.13 -3.41
N MET A 6 -0.89 -13.25 -2.49
CA MET A 6 -1.27 -11.87 -2.84
C MET A 6 -0.10 -11.05 -3.36
N ARG A 7 1.09 -11.25 -2.79
CA ARG A 7 2.30 -10.58 -3.26
C ARG A 7 2.66 -11.03 -4.67
N GLU A 8 2.60 -12.32 -4.95
CA GLU A 8 2.83 -12.88 -6.28
C GLU A 8 1.80 -12.36 -7.30
N LEU A 9 0.54 -12.19 -6.89
CA LEU A 9 -0.49 -11.61 -7.76
C LEU A 9 -0.26 -10.13 -8.04
N LEU A 10 0.05 -9.33 -7.01
CA LEU A 10 0.39 -7.92 -7.23
C LEU A 10 1.61 -7.80 -8.15
N GLU A 11 2.65 -8.60 -7.91
CA GLU A 11 3.84 -8.63 -8.76
C GLU A 11 3.50 -9.00 -10.21
N GLY A 12 2.64 -9.99 -10.41
CA GLY A 12 2.14 -10.36 -11.74
C GLY A 12 1.38 -9.22 -12.44
N TYR A 13 0.53 -8.49 -11.70
CA TYR A 13 -0.20 -7.34 -12.26
C TYR A 13 0.71 -6.17 -12.61
N LEU A 14 1.69 -5.88 -11.75
CA LEU A 14 2.69 -4.86 -11.97
C LEU A 14 3.61 -5.22 -13.14
N ALA A 15 3.95 -6.49 -13.34
CA ALA A 15 4.78 -6.94 -14.46
C ALA A 15 4.17 -6.66 -15.85
N GLU A 16 2.86 -6.46 -15.92
CA GLU A 16 2.16 -6.13 -17.15
C GLU A 16 2.05 -4.61 -17.42
N LEU A 17 2.57 -3.75 -16.54
CA LEU A 17 2.67 -2.31 -16.78
C LEU A 17 3.91 -1.98 -17.62
N ASP A 18 3.84 -0.86 -18.34
CA ASP A 18 5.02 -0.29 -18.98
C ASP A 18 5.84 0.50 -17.95
N TRP A 19 7.07 0.06 -17.72
CA TRP A 19 7.99 0.68 -16.75
C TRP A 19 9.09 1.51 -17.42
N ALA A 20 9.02 1.73 -18.74
CA ALA A 20 10.12 2.35 -19.48
C ALA A 20 10.49 3.74 -18.96
N ASN A 21 9.54 4.45 -18.33
CA ASN A 21 9.75 5.72 -17.65
C ASN A 21 9.29 5.70 -16.18
N GLY A 22 9.11 4.50 -15.62
CA GLY A 22 8.38 4.29 -14.37
C GLY A 22 6.85 4.39 -14.53
N ALA A 23 6.12 3.86 -13.55
CA ALA A 23 4.67 3.89 -13.50
C ALA A 23 4.18 4.87 -12.42
N THR A 24 3.13 5.63 -12.72
CA THR A 24 2.52 6.52 -11.73
C THR A 24 1.59 5.74 -10.80
N LYS A 25 1.26 6.32 -9.64
CA LYS A 25 0.20 5.78 -8.78
C LYS A 25 -1.11 5.55 -9.56
N ASP A 26 -1.49 6.47 -10.45
CA ASP A 26 -2.71 6.35 -11.26
C ASP A 26 -2.65 5.16 -12.24
N ASP A 27 -1.52 4.96 -12.93
CA ASP A 27 -1.29 3.78 -13.79
C ASP A 27 -1.43 2.47 -13.03
N ILE A 28 -0.80 2.41 -11.84
CA ILE A 28 -0.84 1.24 -10.98
C ILE A 28 -2.27 0.98 -10.50
N MET A 29 -2.95 2.03 -10.05
CA MET A 29 -4.35 1.96 -9.59
C MET A 29 -5.30 1.57 -10.72
N GLY A 30 -5.09 2.10 -11.93
CA GLY A 30 -5.85 1.75 -13.12
C GLY A 30 -5.69 0.28 -13.51
N LYS A 31 -4.48 -0.27 -13.34
CA LYS A 31 -4.21 -1.70 -13.54
C LYS A 31 -4.98 -2.59 -12.55
N LEU A 32 -5.07 -2.14 -11.30
CA LEU A 32 -5.73 -2.90 -10.22
C LEU A 32 -7.26 -2.73 -10.18
N ALA A 33 -7.80 -1.63 -10.72
CA ALA A 33 -9.22 -1.27 -10.68
C ALA A 33 -10.20 -2.34 -11.20
N ASN A 34 -9.77 -3.20 -12.13
CA ASN A 34 -10.63 -4.26 -12.69
C ASN A 34 -10.17 -5.67 -12.30
N ARG A 35 -9.22 -5.80 -11.37
CA ARG A 35 -8.58 -7.08 -11.03
C ARG A 35 -8.85 -7.47 -9.59
N ASP A 36 -8.44 -6.62 -8.66
CA ASP A 36 -8.53 -6.90 -7.23
C ASP A 36 -8.75 -5.62 -6.44
N ASP A 37 -9.94 -5.51 -5.85
CA ASP A 37 -10.31 -4.36 -5.01
C ASP A 37 -9.49 -4.31 -3.72
N ALA A 38 -9.18 -5.48 -3.14
CA ALA A 38 -8.36 -5.59 -1.94
C ALA A 38 -6.92 -5.08 -2.17
N LEU A 39 -6.27 -5.55 -3.25
CA LEU A 39 -4.93 -5.07 -3.61
C LEU A 39 -4.95 -3.60 -4.01
N ARG A 40 -5.96 -3.17 -4.78
CA ARG A 40 -6.13 -1.77 -5.18
C ARG A 40 -6.19 -0.85 -3.97
N THR A 41 -7.05 -1.13 -3.01
CA THR A 41 -7.25 -0.23 -1.87
C THR A 41 -5.98 -0.20 -1.00
N MET A 42 -5.21 -1.30 -0.92
CA MET A 42 -4.01 -1.41 -0.10
C MET A 42 -2.89 -0.62 -0.75
N VAL A 43 -2.70 -0.82 -2.05
CA VAL A 43 -1.78 -0.04 -2.86
C VAL A 43 -2.14 1.44 -2.81
N ASN A 44 -3.42 1.81 -2.86
CA ASN A 44 -3.85 3.21 -2.78
C ASN A 44 -3.46 3.90 -1.47
N GLU A 45 -3.60 3.20 -0.34
CA GLU A 45 -3.34 3.76 0.99
C GLU A 45 -1.84 4.00 1.21
N TYR A 46 -1.00 3.07 0.77
CA TYR A 46 0.43 3.11 1.06
C TYR A 46 1.27 3.81 -0.02
N LEU A 47 0.81 3.83 -1.28
CA LEU A 47 1.53 4.56 -2.33
C LEU A 47 1.25 6.06 -2.21
N ALA A 48 2.31 6.85 -2.12
CA ALA A 48 2.24 8.29 -2.27
C ALA A 48 2.01 8.67 -3.74
N GLU A 49 1.49 9.88 -3.97
CA GLU A 49 1.47 10.43 -5.32
C GLU A 49 2.91 10.61 -5.84
N GLY A 50 3.18 10.04 -7.01
CA GLY A 50 4.51 10.04 -7.61
C GLY A 50 4.67 8.97 -8.68
N SER A 51 5.90 8.89 -9.20
CA SER A 51 6.32 7.87 -10.17
C SER A 51 7.24 6.86 -9.50
N TYR A 52 6.94 5.59 -9.71
CA TYR A 52 7.71 4.45 -9.22
C TYR A 52 8.56 3.90 -10.36
N PRO A 53 9.87 3.71 -10.16
CA PRO A 53 10.78 3.29 -11.24
C PRO A 53 10.57 1.84 -11.68
N ASP A 54 10.08 0.97 -10.79
CA ASP A 54 9.95 -0.46 -11.03
C ASP A 54 8.94 -1.13 -10.06
N PRO A 55 8.51 -2.37 -10.35
CA PRO A 55 7.59 -3.10 -9.47
C PRO A 55 8.11 -3.31 -8.05
N ALA A 56 9.42 -3.49 -7.87
CA ALA A 56 9.99 -3.72 -6.55
C ALA A 56 9.92 -2.45 -5.68
N ALA A 57 10.03 -1.27 -6.28
CA ALA A 57 9.79 0.00 -5.59
C ALA A 57 8.35 0.10 -5.03
N VAL A 58 7.36 -0.45 -5.73
CA VAL A 58 5.97 -0.51 -5.23
C VAL A 58 5.86 -1.51 -4.08
N LEU A 59 6.43 -2.71 -4.25
CA LEU A 59 6.37 -3.78 -3.23
C LEU A 59 7.13 -3.44 -1.95
N THR A 60 8.17 -2.62 -2.02
CA THR A 60 8.97 -2.21 -0.84
C THR A 60 8.28 -1.15 0.00
N VAL A 61 7.35 -0.38 -0.59
CA VAL A 61 6.53 0.62 0.13
C VAL A 61 5.46 -0.06 0.99
N LEU A 62 4.98 -1.23 0.59
CA LEU A 62 3.93 -1.97 1.27
C LEU A 62 4.49 -2.72 2.50
N PRO A 63 4.10 -2.34 3.74
CA PRO A 63 4.61 -3.01 4.94
C PRO A 63 4.05 -4.43 5.06
N ALA A 64 4.80 -5.33 5.70
CA ALA A 64 4.39 -6.72 5.95
C ALA A 64 2.99 -6.84 6.60
N GLN A 65 2.63 -5.87 7.46
CA GLN A 65 1.33 -5.81 8.12
C GLN A 65 0.18 -5.60 7.14
N ALA A 66 0.35 -4.79 6.08
CA ALA A 66 -0.69 -4.52 5.09
C ALA A 66 -1.10 -5.80 4.35
N TRP A 67 -0.11 -6.66 4.03
CA TRP A 67 -0.35 -7.95 3.40
C TRP A 67 -1.14 -8.91 4.30
N GLN A 68 -0.95 -8.83 5.63
CA GLN A 68 -1.70 -9.64 6.58
C GLN A 68 -3.12 -9.10 6.79
N ASP A 69 -3.28 -7.79 6.84
CA ASP A 69 -4.57 -7.13 7.04
C ASP A 69 -5.53 -7.34 5.86
N ALA A 70 -4.98 -7.37 4.64
CA ALA A 70 -5.71 -7.67 3.41
C ALA A 70 -6.27 -9.12 3.34
N GLN A 71 -5.83 -10.06 4.21
CA GLN A 71 -6.22 -11.48 4.15
C GLN A 71 -7.47 -11.87 4.92
N GLY A 72 -7.86 -11.12 5.95
CA GLY A 72 -8.81 -11.67 6.90
C GLY A 72 -9.39 -10.69 7.90
N ASP A 73 -10.45 -9.99 7.51
CA ASP A 73 -11.51 -9.55 8.43
C ASP A 73 -11.34 -8.19 9.14
N THR A 74 -10.15 -7.57 9.18
CA THR A 74 -9.97 -6.30 9.92
C THR A 74 -9.64 -5.08 9.07
N TRP A 75 -9.45 -5.23 7.75
CA TRP A 75 -9.24 -4.07 6.91
C TRP A 75 -10.57 -3.36 6.63
N ARG A 76 -10.98 -2.55 7.60
CA ARG A 76 -11.80 -1.37 7.32
C ARG A 76 -10.89 -0.50 6.47
N GLY A 77 -11.18 -0.36 5.18
CA GLY A 77 -10.62 0.75 4.41
C GLY A 77 -10.97 2.09 5.10
N PRO A 78 -10.83 3.25 4.44
CA PRO A 78 -11.23 4.52 5.04
C PRO A 78 -12.77 4.67 5.27
N GLU A 79 -13.49 3.65 5.72
CA GLU A 79 -14.81 3.74 6.35
C GLU A 79 -14.73 4.24 7.82
N GLY A 80 -13.66 4.96 8.16
CA GLY A 80 -13.46 5.58 9.48
C GLY A 80 -12.83 6.98 9.44
N LEU A 81 -12.42 7.48 8.28
CA LEU A 81 -11.93 8.85 8.15
C LEU A 81 -13.05 9.72 7.58
N LEU A 82 -13.86 10.24 8.51
CA LEU A 82 -14.54 11.51 8.32
C LEU A 82 -13.56 12.47 7.63
N ALA A 83 -14.01 13.05 6.53
CA ALA A 83 -13.25 13.84 5.57
C ALA A 83 -12.73 15.19 6.13
N GLU A 84 -12.00 15.17 7.25
CA GLU A 84 -11.51 16.39 7.90
C GLU A 84 -10.01 16.38 8.23
N ASP A 85 -9.27 15.27 8.11
CA ASP A 85 -7.83 15.27 8.41
C ASP A 85 -7.07 14.22 7.56
N ALA A 86 -6.79 14.56 6.31
CA ALA A 86 -5.84 13.82 5.49
C ALA A 86 -4.68 14.75 5.13
N ASP A 87 -3.92 15.14 6.16
CA ASP A 87 -2.57 15.68 5.97
C ASP A 87 -1.66 14.52 5.56
N SER A 88 -1.58 14.35 4.26
CA SER A 88 -0.73 13.38 3.57
C SER A 88 0.74 13.57 3.91
N HIS A 89 1.29 12.97 4.97
CA HIS A 89 2.74 12.81 5.09
C HIS A 89 3.15 11.60 5.93
N TYR A 90 3.69 10.60 5.22
CA TYR A 90 4.73 9.61 5.54
C TYR A 90 5.76 9.99 6.66
N ARG A 91 5.34 10.30 7.89
CA ARG A 91 6.26 10.55 9.01
C ARG A 91 5.80 9.89 10.31
N GLU A 92 5.78 8.57 10.32
CA GLU A 92 6.01 7.82 11.57
C GLU A 92 6.83 6.55 11.32
N SER A 93 8.01 6.72 10.72
CA SER A 93 9.11 5.78 10.94
C SER A 93 10.23 6.52 11.65
N ALA A 94 10.56 6.01 12.85
CA ALA A 94 11.72 6.31 13.68
C ALA A 94 11.66 7.50 14.68
N ALA A 95 11.00 7.28 15.81
CA ALA A 95 11.50 7.65 17.14
C ALA A 95 10.92 6.63 18.15
N GLY A 96 11.66 5.59 18.56
CA GLY A 96 12.74 5.73 19.52
C GLY A 96 12.31 5.10 20.85
N ARG A 97 12.60 3.81 20.99
CA ARG A 97 12.71 3.03 22.24
C ARG A 97 12.95 3.90 23.51
N GLY A 98 12.02 3.83 24.47
CA GLY A 98 12.24 4.29 25.85
C GLY A 98 10.96 4.36 26.71
N ALA A 99 10.67 3.31 27.49
CA ALA A 99 9.78 3.38 28.67
C ALA A 99 10.51 4.05 29.86
N PRO A 100 9.92 4.29 31.07
CA PRO A 100 8.52 4.44 31.53
C PRO A 100 8.30 5.69 32.46
N GLY A 101 7.05 5.98 32.90
CA GLY A 101 6.80 6.58 34.21
C GLY A 101 5.68 7.64 34.36
N GLY A 102 4.80 7.43 35.33
CA GLY A 102 4.25 8.50 36.18
C GLY A 102 2.79 8.89 36.00
N GLY A 103 1.94 8.44 36.93
CA GLY A 103 0.59 8.93 37.21
C GLY A 103 0.08 8.33 38.51
#